data_AF-A0A6I2WPE7-F1
#
_entry.id   AF-A0A6I2WPE7-F1
#
_cell.length_a   1.000
_cell.length_b   1.000
_cell.length_c   1.000
_cell.angle_alpha   90.00
_cell.angle_beta   90.00
_cell.angle_gamma   90.00
#
_symmetry.space_group_name_H-M   'P 1'
#
loop_
_entity.id
_entity.type
_entity.pdbx_description
1 polymer ?
#
loop_
_entity_poly.entity_id
_entity_poly.type
_entity_poly.pdbx_seq_one_letter_code
_entity_poly.pdbx_strand_id
1 'polypeptide(L)'
;MCVNRGENRCTDGDAERSRPSPATPAYARWAQRDNRRQRSGQRAIARRALNRYVLLSARCCHRQYSARGRTVVGRLGRKAAVSGAVAVVVVLSGVVPAVAAAATTTVVSYAPDGSNADNSSFNPSISADGRYVAFESRASNLVAGDTNDNWDVFRRDLATGDIVRVSVADDETQANLSSYQPSISADGRYVAFYSIATNLVGGDDTNSTTDVFVRDLTAGTTVRVSVADDETQATGDSYYPSISADGRYVAFESYASNLVGSDDTNGNPDVFVRDLTDGTTVRVSVADNEDQADGNSFNPSISADGQRVAFQSDATNLVGSDDTNGNPDVFVRDLTDGTTTRVSVDSAEAQALGSDSFNPSISADGLFVAFYSFAPNLVTGDTNVSSDVFLRDLTAGTTVRVSVADDETEANGYSFNPSISANGRYVAFSSEASNLVADDTNSRSDVFVRDLTEGTTTRVSVNALGVEGNFVSLLPSISADGQRVAFQSAATNLTTVTNPPADTCETFDWDAPVFADDSNCKSDVFVYGPVVELPATGANTNGFVATAIVFLATGAVLVATRRRRPVSV
;
A
#
# COMPACT_ATOMS: atom_id res chain seq x y z
N MET A 1 -0.46 11.74 -66.23
CA MET A 1 0.66 12.24 -67.05
C MET A 1 0.56 13.76 -67.14
N CYS A 2 1.68 14.45 -67.38
CA CYS A 2 1.81 15.90 -67.67
C CYS A 2 1.52 16.92 -66.53
N VAL A 3 2.62 17.49 -66.01
CA VAL A 3 2.94 18.93 -65.76
C VAL A 3 1.91 19.91 -65.14
N ASN A 4 2.39 20.68 -64.15
CA ASN A 4 1.74 21.77 -63.40
C ASN A 4 1.17 22.96 -64.20
N ARG A 5 0.06 23.52 -63.68
CA ARG A 5 -0.34 24.95 -63.50
C ARG A 5 -1.79 24.97 -62.99
N GLY A 6 -2.30 25.91 -62.17
CA GLY A 6 -1.69 27.04 -61.45
C GLY A 6 -2.76 27.79 -60.61
N GLU A 7 -2.30 28.52 -59.59
CA GLU A 7 -2.93 29.60 -58.78
C GLU A 7 -4.47 29.78 -58.71
N ASN A 8 -5.00 29.85 -57.47
CA ASN A 8 -5.84 30.97 -57.00
C ASN A 8 -5.92 31.03 -55.45
N ARG A 9 -6.36 32.16 -54.87
CA ARG A 9 -6.39 32.48 -53.42
C ARG A 9 -7.80 32.86 -52.92
N CYS A 10 -7.92 33.01 -51.58
CA CYS A 10 -9.02 33.62 -50.81
C CYS A 10 -10.26 32.73 -50.58
N THR A 11 -10.91 32.71 -49.40
CA THR A 11 -10.71 33.43 -48.11
C THR A 11 -11.22 32.60 -46.91
N ASP A 12 -10.59 32.80 -45.75
CA ASP A 12 -11.07 32.81 -44.34
C ASP A 12 -12.10 31.77 -43.82
N GLY A 13 -11.81 31.17 -42.64
CA GLY A 13 -12.82 30.44 -41.84
C GLY A 13 -12.28 29.43 -40.81
N ASP A 14 -12.13 29.88 -39.55
CA ASP A 14 -12.23 29.16 -38.27
C ASP A 14 -11.40 27.89 -37.91
N ALA A 15 -10.65 28.06 -36.80
CA ALA A 15 -10.39 27.09 -35.72
C ALA A 15 -9.85 25.68 -36.04
N GLU A 16 -8.52 25.52 -35.99
CA GLU A 16 -7.88 24.21 -35.81
C GLU A 16 -8.16 23.65 -34.41
N ARG A 17 -8.95 22.56 -34.34
CA ARG A 17 -8.80 21.59 -33.24
C ARG A 17 -7.70 20.61 -33.60
N SER A 18 -6.60 20.63 -32.85
CA SER A 18 -5.54 19.63 -32.93
C SER A 18 -6.12 18.23 -32.73
N ARG A 19 -5.73 17.29 -33.61
CA ARG A 19 -6.07 15.87 -33.48
C ARG A 19 -4.89 15.14 -32.84
N PRO A 20 -5.09 14.27 -31.85
CA PRO A 20 -4.02 13.43 -31.34
C PRO A 20 -3.48 12.49 -32.44
N SER A 21 -2.19 12.21 -32.40
CA SER A 21 -1.48 11.32 -33.33
C SER A 21 -1.82 9.85 -33.05
N PRO A 22 -1.84 8.94 -34.04
CA PRO A 22 -2.25 7.56 -33.83
C PRO A 22 -1.18 6.74 -33.08
N ALA A 23 -1.59 6.06 -32.01
CA ALA A 23 -0.74 5.15 -31.23
C ALA A 23 -0.21 3.96 -32.07
N THR A 24 0.91 3.38 -31.63
CA THR A 24 1.69 2.39 -32.37
C THR A 24 0.94 1.06 -32.60
N PRO A 25 0.87 0.54 -33.85
CA PRO A 25 0.13 -0.69 -34.16
C PRO A 25 0.67 -2.02 -33.58
N ALA A 26 1.57 -1.99 -32.60
CA ALA A 26 2.11 -3.18 -31.93
C ALA A 26 1.22 -3.56 -30.72
N TYR A 27 1.06 -2.63 -29.78
CA TYR A 27 0.32 -2.81 -28.53
C TYR A 27 -1.11 -3.33 -28.75
N ALA A 28 -1.85 -2.71 -29.69
CA ALA A 28 -3.22 -3.10 -30.05
C ALA A 28 -3.36 -4.52 -30.65
N ARG A 29 -2.25 -5.20 -31.00
CA ARG A 29 -2.23 -6.61 -31.43
C ARG A 29 -1.69 -7.56 -30.35
N TRP A 30 -0.92 -7.05 -29.39
CA TRP A 30 -0.47 -7.80 -28.21
C TRP A 30 -1.62 -7.97 -27.21
N ALA A 31 -2.28 -6.87 -26.81
CA ALA A 31 -3.41 -6.90 -25.88
C ALA A 31 -4.55 -7.81 -26.39
N GLN A 32 -4.80 -7.86 -27.71
CA GLN A 32 -5.78 -8.79 -28.32
C GLN A 32 -5.37 -10.28 -28.33
N ARG A 33 -4.11 -10.60 -28.04
CA ARG A 33 -3.57 -11.96 -28.06
C ARG A 33 -3.54 -12.55 -26.65
N ASP A 34 -3.22 -11.73 -25.66
CA ASP A 34 -3.17 -12.13 -24.26
C ASP A 34 -4.58 -12.34 -23.67
N ASN A 35 -5.49 -11.40 -23.94
CA ASN A 35 -6.93 -11.55 -23.69
C ASN A 35 -7.53 -12.85 -24.27
N ARG A 36 -6.93 -13.45 -25.32
CA ARG A 36 -7.38 -14.75 -25.86
C ARG A 36 -6.88 -15.95 -25.07
N ARG A 37 -5.75 -15.84 -24.36
CA ARG A 37 -5.22 -16.87 -23.45
C ARG A 37 -6.03 -16.88 -22.15
N GLN A 38 -6.17 -15.73 -21.48
CA GLN A 38 -7.02 -15.56 -20.29
C GLN A 38 -8.44 -16.12 -20.51
N ARG A 39 -9.12 -15.64 -21.56
CA ARG A 39 -10.46 -16.13 -21.96
C ARG A 39 -10.52 -17.61 -22.34
N SER A 40 -9.39 -18.28 -22.59
CA SER A 40 -9.36 -19.71 -22.93
C SER A 40 -9.32 -20.60 -21.68
N GLY A 41 -8.56 -20.23 -20.64
CA GLY A 41 -8.54 -20.92 -19.34
C GLY A 41 -9.91 -20.82 -18.65
N GLN A 42 -10.41 -19.60 -18.47
CA GLN A 42 -11.74 -19.29 -17.91
C GLN A 42 -12.86 -20.14 -18.55
N ARG A 43 -12.86 -20.26 -19.90
CA ARG A 43 -13.88 -21.03 -20.65
C ARG A 43 -13.70 -22.54 -20.62
N ALA A 44 -12.50 -23.04 -20.34
CA ALA A 44 -12.25 -24.48 -20.20
C ALA A 44 -12.77 -24.99 -18.84
N ILE A 45 -12.57 -24.22 -17.78
CA ILE A 45 -12.97 -24.56 -16.40
C ILE A 45 -14.50 -24.50 -16.26
N ALA A 46 -15.13 -23.40 -16.69
CA ALA A 46 -16.59 -23.22 -16.64
C ALA A 46 -17.39 -24.32 -17.39
N ARG A 47 -16.78 -24.98 -18.38
CA ARG A 47 -17.40 -26.10 -19.12
C ARG A 47 -17.23 -27.47 -18.44
N ARG A 48 -16.39 -27.59 -17.41
CA ARG A 48 -16.23 -28.82 -16.62
C ARG A 48 -17.03 -28.79 -15.31
N ALA A 49 -17.20 -27.62 -14.69
CA ALA A 49 -17.97 -27.46 -13.45
C ALA A 49 -19.49 -27.71 -13.58
N LEU A 50 -20.05 -27.61 -14.80
CA LEU A 50 -21.50 -27.59 -15.03
C LEU A 50 -22.16 -28.99 -15.19
N ASN A 51 -21.51 -30.07 -14.74
CA ASN A 51 -22.07 -31.43 -14.75
C ASN A 51 -21.70 -32.18 -13.46
N ARG A 52 -22.73 -32.49 -12.63
CA ARG A 52 -22.68 -32.80 -11.17
C ARG A 52 -22.58 -31.50 -10.35
N TYR A 53 -23.38 -31.24 -9.31
CA TYR A 53 -24.24 -32.10 -8.47
C TYR A 53 -25.70 -31.60 -8.32
N VAL A 54 -26.58 -32.48 -7.82
CA VAL A 54 -28.02 -32.24 -7.56
C VAL A 54 -28.48 -33.08 -6.34
N LEU A 55 -29.10 -32.45 -5.31
CA LEU A 55 -29.79 -33.07 -4.12
C LEU A 55 -28.88 -33.84 -3.10
N LEU A 56 -29.14 -34.11 -1.80
CA LEU A 56 -30.17 -33.87 -0.72
C LEU A 56 -29.42 -33.88 0.66
N SER A 57 -29.93 -33.52 1.87
CA SER A 57 -30.90 -32.50 2.33
C SER A 57 -31.09 -32.49 3.88
N ALA A 58 -31.16 -31.30 4.51
CA ALA A 58 -31.95 -30.91 5.71
C ALA A 58 -31.76 -31.55 7.13
N ARG A 59 -31.42 -30.66 8.11
CA ARG A 59 -31.93 -30.49 9.52
C ARG A 59 -31.83 -31.62 10.58
N CYS A 60 -31.31 -31.31 11.79
CA CYS A 60 -32.11 -31.37 13.07
C CYS A 60 -31.46 -30.81 14.39
N CYS A 61 -32.19 -29.88 15.03
CA CYS A 61 -32.50 -29.70 16.48
C CYS A 61 -31.46 -29.65 17.65
N HIS A 62 -31.51 -28.52 18.38
CA HIS A 62 -31.24 -28.22 19.81
C HIS A 62 -30.84 -29.30 20.85
N ARG A 63 -29.99 -28.86 21.81
CA ARG A 63 -30.33 -28.90 23.27
C ARG A 63 -29.59 -27.83 24.09
N GLN A 64 -30.24 -27.34 25.15
CA GLN A 64 -29.65 -26.45 26.18
C GLN A 64 -29.29 -27.24 27.45
N TYR A 65 -28.38 -26.70 28.28
CA TYR A 65 -28.25 -27.05 29.69
C TYR A 65 -28.10 -25.79 30.55
N SER A 66 -28.61 -25.85 31.79
CA SER A 66 -28.52 -24.77 32.77
C SER A 66 -28.16 -25.35 34.14
N ALA A 67 -27.29 -24.66 34.88
CA ALA A 67 -26.92 -25.00 36.25
C ALA A 67 -26.88 -23.72 37.11
N ARG A 68 -27.30 -23.84 38.38
CA ARG A 68 -27.37 -22.73 39.35
C ARG A 68 -26.77 -23.14 40.69
N GLY A 69 -26.11 -22.19 41.35
CA GLY A 69 -25.76 -22.25 42.78
C GLY A 69 -24.26 -22.31 43.04
N ARG A 70 -23.76 -21.84 44.19
CA ARG A 70 -24.44 -21.21 45.35
C ARG A 70 -23.45 -20.26 46.04
N THR A 71 -23.92 -19.10 46.49
CA THR A 71 -23.16 -18.22 47.40
C THR A 71 -23.19 -18.74 48.84
N VAL A 72 -22.11 -18.52 49.58
CA VAL A 72 -21.98 -18.81 51.02
C VAL A 72 -21.62 -17.52 51.76
N VAL A 73 -22.30 -17.25 52.88
CA VAL A 73 -22.08 -16.06 53.70
C VAL A 73 -21.53 -16.47 55.07
N GLY A 74 -20.26 -16.15 55.34
CA GLY A 74 -19.65 -16.26 56.67
C GLY A 74 -19.78 -14.96 57.47
N ARG A 75 -19.93 -15.03 58.80
CA ARG A 75 -20.17 -13.85 59.65
C ARG A 75 -19.36 -13.87 60.95
N LEU A 76 -18.94 -12.67 61.36
CA LEU A 76 -18.54 -12.24 62.71
C LEU A 76 -17.21 -12.72 63.31
N GLY A 77 -16.43 -11.73 63.75
CA GLY A 77 -15.24 -11.88 64.62
C GLY A 77 -14.84 -10.54 65.22
N ARG A 78 -15.65 -9.98 66.14
CA ARG A 78 -15.32 -8.71 66.83
C ARG A 78 -14.23 -8.93 67.88
N LYS A 79 -13.12 -8.18 67.77
CA LYS A 79 -12.26 -7.80 68.91
C LYS A 79 -11.98 -6.30 68.82
N ALA A 80 -11.96 -5.62 69.96
CA ALA A 80 -11.66 -4.20 70.05
C ALA A 80 -10.26 -4.00 70.65
N ALA A 81 -9.50 -3.07 70.08
CA ALA A 81 -8.28 -2.52 70.65
C ALA A 81 -8.22 -1.04 70.28
N VAL A 82 -7.79 -0.19 71.22
CA VAL A 82 -7.71 1.27 71.06
C VAL A 82 -6.27 1.72 71.25
N SER A 83 -5.66 2.34 70.22
CA SER A 83 -4.58 3.33 70.32
C SER A 83 -4.13 3.83 68.94
N GLY A 84 -3.67 5.08 68.87
CA GLY A 84 -2.82 5.57 67.78
C GLY A 84 -3.50 5.87 66.43
N ALA A 85 -4.23 6.98 66.34
CA ALA A 85 -4.69 7.52 65.05
C ALA A 85 -3.53 8.20 64.30
N VAL A 86 -2.75 7.44 63.53
CA VAL A 86 -1.84 7.99 62.51
C VAL A 86 -2.64 8.18 61.22
N ALA A 87 -2.87 9.42 60.83
CA ALA A 87 -3.51 9.76 59.56
C ALA A 87 -2.54 9.53 58.39
N VAL A 88 -2.42 8.27 57.95
CA VAL A 88 -1.73 7.95 56.69
C VAL A 88 -2.59 8.48 55.54
N VAL A 89 -2.20 9.63 55.00
CA VAL A 89 -2.76 10.14 53.74
C VAL A 89 -2.23 9.25 52.63
N VAL A 90 -2.96 8.18 52.32
CA VAL A 90 -2.74 7.41 51.09
C VAL A 90 -3.16 8.31 49.93
N VAL A 91 -2.19 9.02 49.36
CA VAL A 91 -2.36 9.64 48.04
C VAL A 91 -2.48 8.50 47.06
N LEU A 92 -3.72 8.09 46.77
CA LEU A 92 -4.01 7.31 45.58
C LEU A 92 -3.74 8.21 44.38
N SER A 93 -2.50 8.17 43.90
CA SER A 93 -2.13 8.67 42.57
C SER A 93 -2.82 7.78 41.54
N GLY A 94 -4.10 8.07 41.33
CA GLY A 94 -4.93 7.42 40.32
C GLY A 94 -4.35 7.75 38.96
N VAL A 95 -3.57 6.81 38.43
CA VAL A 95 -3.29 6.75 37.00
C VAL A 95 -4.63 6.51 36.33
N VAL A 96 -5.27 7.59 35.88
CA VAL A 96 -6.31 7.48 34.86
C VAL A 96 -5.60 6.87 33.66
N PRO A 97 -5.99 5.68 33.18
CA PRO A 97 -5.41 5.16 31.96
C PRO A 97 -5.68 6.18 30.87
N ALA A 98 -4.66 6.55 30.11
CA ALA A 98 -4.88 7.33 28.90
C ALA A 98 -5.83 6.52 28.03
N VAL A 99 -7.04 7.06 27.80
CA VAL A 99 -7.94 6.49 26.80
C VAL A 99 -7.22 6.69 25.48
N ALA A 100 -6.75 5.59 24.87
CA ALA A 100 -6.16 5.64 23.55
C ALA A 100 -7.17 6.33 22.62
N ALA A 101 -6.73 7.36 21.90
CA ALA A 101 -7.57 7.98 20.89
C ALA A 101 -7.99 6.87 19.91
N ALA A 102 -9.30 6.72 19.69
CA ALA A 102 -9.81 5.71 18.78
C ALA A 102 -9.15 5.91 17.41
N ALA A 103 -8.65 4.82 16.84
CA ALA A 103 -8.13 4.87 15.47
C ALA A 103 -9.27 5.29 14.53
N THR A 104 -8.96 6.18 13.59
CA THR A 104 -9.94 6.75 12.67
C THR A 104 -9.32 6.85 11.29
N THR A 105 -10.18 6.78 10.28
CA THR A 105 -9.83 7.15 8.91
C THR A 105 -9.87 8.68 8.76
N THR A 106 -8.85 9.24 8.11
CA THR A 106 -8.79 10.62 7.63
C THR A 106 -8.46 10.64 6.14
N VAL A 107 -8.98 11.64 5.41
CA VAL A 107 -8.56 11.88 4.02
C VAL A 107 -7.16 12.51 4.00
N VAL A 108 -6.37 12.15 2.99
CA VAL A 108 -4.97 12.58 2.79
C VAL A 108 -4.82 13.33 1.47
N SER A 109 -5.60 12.99 0.45
CA SER A 109 -5.75 13.74 -0.81
C SER A 109 -6.68 14.95 -0.64
N TYR A 110 -6.24 15.94 0.14
CA TYR A 110 -6.94 17.21 0.33
C TYR A 110 -6.02 18.42 0.12
N ALA A 111 -6.55 19.48 -0.49
CA ALA A 111 -5.87 20.72 -0.81
C ALA A 111 -5.48 21.51 0.46
N PRO A 112 -4.54 22.48 0.36
CA PRO A 112 -4.13 23.32 1.49
C PRO A 112 -5.23 24.18 2.13
N ASP A 113 -6.38 24.36 1.46
CA ASP A 113 -7.55 25.08 1.99
C ASP A 113 -8.55 24.17 2.75
N GLY A 114 -8.31 22.85 2.78
CA GLY A 114 -9.18 21.86 3.40
C GLY A 114 -10.26 21.28 2.48
N SER A 115 -10.31 21.65 1.20
CA SER A 115 -11.14 20.96 0.20
C SER A 115 -10.53 19.60 -0.19
N ASN A 116 -11.34 18.59 -0.52
CA ASN A 116 -10.83 17.34 -1.09
C ASN A 116 -10.16 17.61 -2.45
N ALA A 117 -9.33 16.67 -2.91
CA ALA A 117 -8.83 16.65 -4.29
C ALA A 117 -9.99 16.87 -5.29
N ASP A 118 -9.80 17.71 -6.30
CA ASP A 118 -10.80 17.97 -7.35
C ASP A 118 -10.91 16.83 -8.38
N ASN A 119 -9.99 15.86 -8.34
CA ASN A 119 -9.90 14.70 -9.22
C ASN A 119 -9.44 13.44 -8.45
N SER A 120 -9.39 12.28 -9.11
CA SER A 120 -8.98 11.01 -8.49
C SER A 120 -7.55 11.00 -7.95
N SER A 121 -7.35 10.26 -6.85
CA SER A 121 -6.05 9.98 -6.23
C SER A 121 -5.94 8.48 -5.90
N PHE A 122 -4.77 7.88 -6.16
CA PHE A 122 -4.55 6.43 -6.14
C PHE A 122 -3.16 6.05 -5.59
N ASN A 123 -2.88 4.74 -5.54
CA ASN A 123 -1.55 4.13 -5.30
C ASN A 123 -0.76 4.77 -4.13
N PRO A 124 -1.26 4.69 -2.89
CA PRO A 124 -0.60 5.29 -1.73
C PRO A 124 0.55 4.42 -1.18
N SER A 125 1.59 5.09 -0.72
CA SER A 125 2.74 4.49 -0.03
C SER A 125 3.05 5.29 1.24
N ILE A 126 3.14 4.63 2.40
CA ILE A 126 3.34 5.29 3.71
C ILE A 126 4.77 5.08 4.24
N SER A 127 5.35 6.12 4.86
CA SER A 127 6.68 6.03 5.49
C SER A 127 6.65 5.12 6.72
N ALA A 128 7.82 4.59 7.09
CA ALA A 128 7.97 3.66 8.21
C ALA A 128 7.46 4.24 9.54
N ASP A 129 7.73 5.53 9.80
CA ASP A 129 7.24 6.26 10.97
C ASP A 129 5.74 6.63 10.91
N GLY A 130 5.07 6.30 9.81
CA GLY A 130 3.65 6.60 9.58
C GLY A 130 3.34 8.08 9.46
N ARG A 131 4.33 8.96 9.27
CA ARG A 131 4.16 10.42 9.17
C ARG A 131 3.86 10.89 7.75
N TYR A 132 4.49 10.31 6.74
CA TYR A 132 4.39 10.76 5.36
C TYR A 132 3.65 9.75 4.50
N VAL A 133 2.84 10.25 3.57
CA VAL A 133 2.18 9.43 2.54
C VAL A 133 2.55 10.01 1.19
N ALA A 134 3.18 9.21 0.34
CA ALA A 134 3.26 9.49 -1.09
C ALA A 134 2.05 8.87 -1.80
N PHE A 135 1.53 9.52 -2.84
CA PHE A 135 0.42 9.01 -3.66
C PHE A 135 0.43 9.68 -5.04
N GLU A 136 -0.21 9.07 -6.03
CA GLU A 136 -0.46 9.71 -7.33
C GLU A 136 -1.83 10.38 -7.35
N SER A 137 -1.96 11.51 -8.06
CA SER A 137 -3.22 12.22 -8.20
C SER A 137 -3.27 13.00 -9.50
N ARG A 138 -4.48 13.18 -10.04
CA ARG A 138 -4.76 14.00 -11.22
C ARG A 138 -5.40 15.35 -10.85
N ALA A 139 -5.24 15.77 -9.59
CA ALA A 139 -6.02 16.84 -8.98
C ALA A 139 -5.28 18.19 -8.95
N SER A 140 -5.85 19.19 -9.60
CA SER A 140 -5.23 20.50 -9.84
C SER A 140 -5.14 21.39 -8.60
N ASN A 141 -5.92 21.06 -7.55
CA ASN A 141 -5.99 21.85 -6.32
C ASN A 141 -5.02 21.40 -5.21
N LEU A 142 -4.27 20.30 -5.38
CA LEU A 142 -3.40 19.78 -4.32
C LEU A 142 -2.18 20.67 -4.04
N VAL A 143 -1.62 21.33 -5.06
CA VAL A 143 -0.54 22.32 -4.90
C VAL A 143 -0.80 23.55 -5.78
N ALA A 144 -0.28 24.71 -5.37
CA ALA A 144 -0.35 25.91 -6.22
C ALA A 144 0.57 25.77 -7.44
N GLY A 145 0.05 26.04 -8.64
CA GLY A 145 0.80 25.93 -9.89
C GLY A 145 0.75 24.55 -10.55
N ASP A 146 -0.21 23.71 -10.17
CA ASP A 146 -0.65 22.61 -11.01
C ASP A 146 -1.32 23.15 -12.29
N THR A 147 -0.83 22.71 -13.46
CA THR A 147 -1.25 23.24 -14.77
C THR A 147 -1.13 22.25 -15.93
N ASN A 148 -0.83 20.97 -15.67
CA ASN A 148 -0.49 20.00 -16.72
C ASN A 148 -1.63 19.03 -17.10
N ASP A 149 -2.72 18.97 -16.33
CA ASP A 149 -3.86 18.02 -16.45
C ASP A 149 -3.47 16.51 -16.42
N ASN A 150 -2.22 16.23 -16.01
CA ASN A 150 -1.62 14.89 -15.95
C ASN A 150 -1.84 14.23 -14.58
N TRP A 151 -1.37 12.99 -14.43
CA TRP A 151 -1.12 12.41 -13.12
C TRP A 151 0.23 12.90 -12.59
N ASP A 152 0.24 13.44 -11.38
CA ASP A 152 1.44 13.84 -10.66
C ASP A 152 1.58 13.05 -9.35
N VAL A 153 2.81 12.88 -8.90
CA VAL A 153 3.12 12.24 -7.61
C VAL A 153 3.23 13.32 -6.55
N PHE A 154 2.58 13.11 -5.41
CA PHE A 154 2.56 14.02 -4.27
C PHE A 154 3.06 13.33 -3.01
N ARG A 155 3.52 14.13 -2.04
CA ARG A 155 3.77 13.67 -0.65
C ARG A 155 3.07 14.59 0.34
N ARG A 156 2.31 13.99 1.27
CA ARG A 156 1.66 14.64 2.40
C ARG A 156 2.40 14.37 3.70
N ASP A 157 2.66 15.40 4.50
CA ASP A 157 3.07 15.29 5.90
C ASP A 157 1.81 15.31 6.79
N LEU A 158 1.56 14.21 7.51
CA LEU A 158 0.40 14.05 8.39
C LEU A 158 0.57 14.76 9.75
N ALA A 159 1.76 15.26 10.08
CA ALA A 159 2.02 15.99 11.32
C ALA A 159 1.87 17.52 11.17
N THR A 160 2.07 18.07 9.96
CA THR A 160 1.89 19.50 9.67
C THR A 160 0.69 19.80 8.79
N GLY A 161 0.30 18.84 7.92
CA GLY A 161 -0.67 19.06 6.85
C GLY A 161 -0.06 19.57 5.54
N ASP A 162 1.27 19.74 5.46
CA ASP A 162 1.97 20.21 4.26
C ASP A 162 1.93 19.18 3.12
N ILE A 163 1.74 19.64 1.89
CA ILE A 163 1.73 18.82 0.67
C ILE A 163 2.67 19.40 -0.38
N VAL A 164 3.43 18.54 -1.05
CA VAL A 164 4.37 18.90 -2.11
C VAL A 164 4.22 17.97 -3.31
N ARG A 165 4.46 18.47 -4.53
CA ARG A 165 4.67 17.62 -5.71
C ARG A 165 6.08 17.01 -5.63
N VAL A 166 6.19 15.76 -6.05
CA VAL A 166 7.41 14.95 -6.10
C VAL A 166 7.92 14.83 -7.53
N SER A 167 6.99 14.74 -8.50
CA SER A 167 7.22 14.71 -9.95
C SER A 167 7.63 16.09 -10.51
N VAL A 168 8.78 16.57 -10.06
CA VAL A 168 9.44 17.82 -10.47
C VAL A 168 10.91 17.59 -10.79
N ALA A 169 11.52 18.48 -11.57
CA ALA A 169 12.96 18.54 -11.78
C ALA A 169 13.68 19.36 -10.68
N ASP A 170 15.01 19.42 -10.75
CA ASP A 170 15.88 20.18 -9.83
C ASP A 170 15.55 21.68 -9.73
N ASP A 171 14.94 22.27 -10.76
CA ASP A 171 14.50 23.67 -10.79
C ASP A 171 13.02 23.85 -10.37
N GLU A 172 12.41 22.81 -9.79
CA GLU A 172 10.99 22.70 -9.41
C GLU A 172 10.01 22.80 -10.61
N THR A 173 10.48 22.64 -11.86
CA THR A 173 9.56 22.49 -13.01
C THR A 173 8.81 21.17 -12.95
N GLN A 174 7.49 21.22 -13.16
CA GLN A 174 6.61 20.04 -13.11
C GLN A 174 6.87 19.08 -14.28
N ALA A 175 6.58 17.79 -14.06
CA ALA A 175 6.57 16.78 -15.10
C ALA A 175 5.66 17.22 -16.28
N ASN A 176 6.19 17.14 -17.51
CA ASN A 176 5.47 17.52 -18.72
C ASN A 176 4.45 16.46 -19.19
N LEU A 177 4.57 15.24 -18.67
CA LEU A 177 3.68 14.10 -18.86
C LEU A 177 3.50 13.37 -17.52
N SER A 178 2.60 12.39 -17.46
CA SER A 178 2.21 11.73 -16.21
C SER A 178 3.32 10.97 -15.47
N SER A 179 3.20 10.95 -14.14
CA SER A 179 4.04 10.21 -13.19
C SER A 179 3.17 9.40 -12.23
N TYR A 180 3.61 8.20 -11.84
CA TYR A 180 2.77 7.17 -11.21
C TYR A 180 3.53 6.31 -10.18
N GLN A 181 2.78 5.55 -9.39
CA GLN A 181 3.20 4.51 -8.44
C GLN A 181 4.42 4.90 -7.58
N PRO A 182 4.22 5.78 -6.58
CA PRO A 182 5.27 6.13 -5.65
C PRO A 182 5.62 5.01 -4.67
N SER A 183 6.90 4.90 -4.33
CA SER A 183 7.41 4.16 -3.18
C SER A 183 8.22 5.11 -2.30
N ILE A 184 7.94 5.14 -0.99
CA ILE A 184 8.52 6.11 -0.05
C ILE A 184 9.49 5.47 0.94
N SER A 185 10.64 6.12 1.14
CA SER A 185 11.65 5.77 2.14
C SER A 185 11.16 5.93 3.59
N ALA A 186 11.87 5.35 4.55
CA ALA A 186 11.41 5.22 5.93
C ALA A 186 11.27 6.55 6.69
N ASP A 187 12.08 7.55 6.37
CA ASP A 187 12.01 8.92 6.91
C ASP A 187 11.17 9.88 6.05
N GLY A 188 10.64 9.39 4.92
CA GLY A 188 9.87 10.16 3.94
C GLY A 188 10.66 11.23 3.19
N ARG A 189 12.01 11.16 3.14
CA ARG A 189 12.86 12.09 2.37
C ARG A 189 12.92 11.73 0.89
N TYR A 190 13.11 10.46 0.59
CA TYR A 190 13.21 9.94 -0.77
C TYR A 190 11.88 9.31 -1.20
N VAL A 191 11.46 9.61 -2.42
CA VAL A 191 10.32 8.95 -3.08
C VAL A 191 10.79 8.49 -4.46
N ALA A 192 10.73 7.18 -4.71
CA ALA A 192 10.85 6.61 -6.05
C ALA A 192 9.49 6.62 -6.75
N PHE A 193 9.46 6.78 -8.07
CA PHE A 193 8.25 6.74 -8.89
C PHE A 193 8.62 6.45 -10.35
N TYR A 194 7.67 6.02 -11.18
CA TYR A 194 7.90 5.95 -12.64
C TYR A 194 7.20 7.10 -13.36
N SER A 195 7.72 7.49 -14.52
CA SER A 195 7.20 8.60 -15.31
C SER A 195 7.43 8.42 -16.80
N ILE A 196 6.50 8.96 -17.59
CA ILE A 196 6.64 9.15 -19.03
C ILE A 196 7.14 10.57 -19.39
N ALA A 197 7.54 11.37 -18.41
CA ALA A 197 7.95 12.76 -18.59
C ALA A 197 9.40 12.93 -19.05
N THR A 198 9.60 13.74 -20.08
CA THR A 198 10.89 13.90 -20.76
C THR A 198 11.77 15.01 -20.16
N ASN A 199 11.42 15.54 -18.97
CA ASN A 199 12.02 16.75 -18.39
C ASN A 199 12.36 16.66 -16.90
N LEU A 200 12.26 15.48 -16.28
CA LEU A 200 12.48 15.31 -14.83
C LEU A 200 13.95 15.39 -14.39
N VAL A 201 14.90 15.25 -15.32
CA VAL A 201 16.34 15.26 -15.07
C VAL A 201 17.06 16.18 -16.05
N GLY A 202 18.27 16.64 -15.69
CA GLY A 202 19.06 17.54 -16.51
C GLY A 202 19.64 16.87 -17.76
N GLY A 203 19.29 17.40 -18.94
CA GLY A 203 19.62 16.82 -20.25
C GLY A 203 18.34 16.43 -20.99
N ASP A 204 18.42 16.27 -22.32
CA ASP A 204 17.28 15.75 -23.06
C ASP A 204 17.03 14.28 -22.67
N ASP A 205 15.76 13.88 -22.55
CA ASP A 205 15.43 12.47 -22.65
C ASP A 205 15.78 11.95 -24.06
N THR A 206 16.41 10.77 -24.15
CA THR A 206 16.89 10.21 -25.41
C THR A 206 16.40 8.80 -25.72
N ASN A 207 15.80 8.08 -24.75
CA ASN A 207 15.21 6.77 -24.99
C ASN A 207 13.75 6.86 -25.50
N SER A 208 12.99 7.89 -25.09
CA SER A 208 11.54 7.98 -25.31
C SER A 208 10.76 6.76 -24.77
N THR A 209 11.22 6.20 -23.65
CA THR A 209 10.58 5.12 -22.91
C THR A 209 10.15 5.58 -21.51
N THR A 210 9.31 4.80 -20.84
CA THR A 210 8.96 5.04 -19.44
C THR A 210 10.18 4.80 -18.55
N ASP A 211 10.47 5.71 -17.63
CA ASP A 211 11.64 5.65 -16.77
C ASP A 211 11.27 5.70 -15.29
N VAL A 212 12.15 5.16 -14.45
CA VAL A 212 12.06 5.24 -12.99
C VAL A 212 12.95 6.37 -12.49
N PHE A 213 12.44 7.15 -11.53
CA PHE A 213 13.10 8.31 -10.94
C PHE A 213 13.05 8.27 -9.41
N VAL A 214 13.98 8.96 -8.74
CA VAL A 214 13.91 9.27 -7.30
C VAL A 214 14.04 10.77 -7.08
N ARG A 215 13.15 11.34 -6.26
CA ARG A 215 13.24 12.71 -5.72
C ARG A 215 13.80 12.67 -4.31
N ASP A 216 14.89 13.40 -4.04
CA ASP A 216 15.33 13.74 -2.69
C ASP A 216 14.69 15.08 -2.29
N LEU A 217 13.71 15.00 -1.38
CA LEU A 217 12.91 16.16 -0.94
C LEU A 217 13.62 17.05 0.10
N THR A 218 14.85 16.71 0.50
CA THR A 218 15.73 17.58 1.31
C THR A 218 16.80 18.26 0.46
N ALA A 219 17.33 17.58 -0.55
CA ALA A 219 18.29 18.16 -1.49
C ALA A 219 17.64 18.99 -2.59
N GLY A 220 16.39 18.70 -2.96
CA GLY A 220 15.70 19.32 -4.09
C GLY A 220 16.16 18.76 -5.44
N THR A 221 16.59 17.49 -5.48
CA THR A 221 17.19 16.86 -6.67
C THR A 221 16.41 15.64 -7.14
N THR A 222 16.30 15.45 -8.45
CA THR A 222 15.70 14.28 -9.10
C THR A 222 16.75 13.54 -9.90
N VAL A 223 16.83 12.22 -9.74
CA VAL A 223 17.73 11.34 -10.48
C VAL A 223 16.97 10.25 -11.21
N ARG A 224 17.47 9.81 -12.37
CA ARG A 224 16.96 8.64 -13.10
C ARG A 224 17.59 7.37 -12.50
N VAL A 225 16.78 6.34 -12.30
CA VAL A 225 17.15 5.04 -11.71
C VAL A 225 17.36 3.98 -12.79
N SER A 226 16.55 4.05 -13.86
CA SER A 226 16.58 3.18 -15.04
C SER A 226 17.76 3.50 -15.96
N VAL A 227 18.97 3.30 -15.44
CA VAL A 227 20.26 3.47 -16.12
C VAL A 227 21.21 2.31 -15.83
N ALA A 228 22.20 2.11 -16.68
CA ALA A 228 23.33 1.21 -16.45
C ALA A 228 24.45 1.89 -15.62
N ASP A 229 25.49 1.13 -15.26
CA ASP A 229 26.69 1.62 -14.53
C ASP A 229 27.43 2.79 -15.19
N ASP A 230 27.28 2.97 -16.51
CA ASP A 230 27.86 4.10 -17.27
C ASP A 230 26.89 5.28 -17.47
N GLU A 231 25.79 5.29 -16.69
CA GLU A 231 24.68 6.26 -16.77
C GLU A 231 23.94 6.25 -18.13
N THR A 232 24.11 5.22 -18.97
CA THR A 232 23.29 5.08 -20.18
C THR A 232 21.85 4.71 -19.83
N GLN A 233 20.90 5.41 -20.46
CA GLN A 233 19.46 5.24 -20.27
C GLN A 233 18.99 3.83 -20.68
N ALA A 234 17.98 3.31 -19.98
CA ALA A 234 17.27 2.10 -20.36
C ALA A 234 16.80 2.13 -21.83
N THR A 235 16.95 1.02 -22.56
CA THR A 235 16.45 0.84 -23.96
C THR A 235 14.99 0.39 -24.05
N GLY A 236 14.33 0.20 -22.92
CA GLY A 236 12.94 -0.25 -22.80
C GLY A 236 12.28 0.33 -21.55
N ASP A 237 10.95 0.32 -21.53
CA ASP A 237 10.17 0.87 -20.41
C ASP A 237 10.55 0.24 -19.06
N SER A 238 10.52 1.05 -18.00
CA SER A 238 10.80 0.64 -16.62
C SER A 238 9.69 1.10 -15.67
N TYR A 239 9.26 0.23 -14.75
CA TYR A 239 8.02 0.39 -13.96
C TYR A 239 8.19 -0.14 -12.51
N TYR A 240 7.10 -0.04 -11.71
CA TYR A 240 6.93 -0.59 -10.35
C TYR A 240 8.16 -0.47 -9.43
N PRO A 241 8.60 0.76 -9.07
CA PRO A 241 9.75 0.93 -8.18
C PRO A 241 9.43 0.61 -6.71
N SER A 242 10.41 0.05 -6.01
CA SER A 242 10.40 -0.18 -4.56
C SER A 242 11.70 0.33 -3.95
N ILE A 243 11.63 1.22 -2.96
CA ILE A 243 12.81 1.89 -2.36
C ILE A 243 13.13 1.39 -0.95
N SER A 244 14.42 1.23 -0.66
CA SER A 244 14.96 0.91 0.67
C SER A 244 14.70 2.02 1.70
N ALA A 245 14.85 1.69 2.99
CA ALA A 245 14.48 2.58 4.08
C ALA A 245 15.35 3.85 4.15
N ASP A 246 16.63 3.76 3.78
CA ASP A 246 17.58 4.88 3.73
C ASP A 246 17.56 5.64 2.40
N GLY A 247 16.82 5.15 1.40
CA GLY A 247 16.75 5.71 0.06
C GLY A 247 17.91 5.34 -0.87
N ARG A 248 18.83 4.45 -0.47
CA ARG A 248 20.02 4.10 -1.26
C ARG A 248 19.72 3.17 -2.43
N TYR A 249 18.96 2.12 -2.16
CA TYR A 249 18.63 1.07 -3.13
C TYR A 249 17.22 1.23 -3.66
N VAL A 250 17.05 1.06 -4.97
CA VAL A 250 15.74 1.01 -5.65
C VAL A 250 15.66 -0.27 -6.48
N ALA A 251 14.73 -1.16 -6.14
CA ALA A 251 14.33 -2.26 -7.01
C ALA A 251 13.29 -1.77 -8.03
N PHE A 252 13.32 -2.26 -9.26
CA PHE A 252 12.36 -1.93 -10.32
C PHE A 252 12.29 -3.04 -11.38
N GLU A 253 11.20 -3.11 -12.13
CA GLU A 253 11.13 -3.97 -13.33
C GLU A 253 11.46 -3.17 -14.59
N SER A 254 12.03 -3.82 -15.60
CA SER A 254 12.37 -3.17 -16.88
C SER A 254 12.38 -4.13 -18.07
N TYR A 255 11.91 -3.63 -19.21
CA TYR A 255 12.00 -4.26 -20.53
C TYR A 255 13.33 -3.93 -21.27
N ALA A 256 14.32 -3.35 -20.57
CA ALA A 256 15.54 -2.83 -21.18
C ALA A 256 16.67 -3.86 -21.28
N SER A 257 17.20 -4.04 -22.48
CA SER A 257 18.23 -5.03 -22.81
C SER A 257 19.68 -4.56 -22.53
N ASN A 258 19.87 -3.45 -21.80
CA ASN A 258 21.17 -2.79 -21.63
C ASN A 258 21.52 -2.41 -20.19
N LEU A 259 20.64 -2.65 -19.22
CA LEU A 259 20.87 -2.26 -17.82
C LEU A 259 22.02 -3.05 -17.16
N VAL A 260 22.29 -4.27 -17.64
CA VAL A 260 23.43 -5.10 -17.23
C VAL A 260 24.18 -5.64 -18.46
N GLY A 261 25.35 -5.06 -18.72
CA GLY A 261 26.33 -5.58 -19.69
C GLY A 261 25.77 -5.83 -21.09
N SER A 262 26.06 -7.02 -21.63
CA SER A 262 25.54 -7.53 -22.91
C SER A 262 24.49 -8.62 -22.72
N ASP A 263 23.92 -8.70 -21.50
CA ASP A 263 23.58 -9.98 -20.89
C ASP A 263 22.08 -10.13 -20.62
N ASP A 264 21.24 -9.33 -21.29
CA ASP A 264 19.90 -9.79 -21.68
C ASP A 264 20.00 -10.74 -22.87
N THR A 265 19.55 -11.97 -22.65
CA THR A 265 19.54 -13.05 -23.62
C THR A 265 18.13 -13.60 -23.89
N ASN A 266 17.12 -13.17 -23.12
CA ASN A 266 15.75 -13.68 -23.18
C ASN A 266 14.79 -12.74 -23.94
N GLY A 267 14.98 -11.41 -23.86
CA GLY A 267 14.05 -10.41 -24.40
C GLY A 267 12.71 -10.32 -23.65
N ASN A 268 12.67 -10.77 -22.40
CA ASN A 268 11.56 -10.63 -21.45
C ASN A 268 11.88 -9.47 -20.47
N PRO A 269 10.89 -8.89 -19.77
CA PRO A 269 11.15 -7.99 -18.65
C PRO A 269 11.84 -8.73 -17.49
N ASP A 270 12.79 -8.04 -16.88
CA ASP A 270 13.61 -8.47 -15.75
C ASP A 270 13.41 -7.54 -14.55
N VAL A 271 13.78 -8.00 -13.35
CA VAL A 271 13.85 -7.18 -12.14
C VAL A 271 15.31 -6.78 -11.89
N PHE A 272 15.52 -5.51 -11.54
CA PHE A 272 16.82 -4.91 -11.28
C PHE A 272 16.85 -4.19 -9.93
N VAL A 273 18.05 -3.96 -9.39
CA VAL A 273 18.31 -3.00 -8.31
C VAL A 273 19.37 -1.99 -8.76
N ARG A 274 19.10 -0.70 -8.55
CA ARG A 274 20.08 0.39 -8.64
C ARG A 274 20.56 0.77 -7.24
N ASP A 275 21.87 0.90 -7.06
CA ASP A 275 22.49 1.56 -5.91
C ASP A 275 22.79 3.03 -6.24
N LEU A 276 22.07 3.95 -5.59
CA LEU A 276 22.21 5.39 -5.82
C LEU A 276 23.43 6.02 -5.13
N THR A 277 24.18 5.26 -4.32
CA THR A 277 25.45 5.72 -3.72
C THR A 277 26.64 5.26 -4.54
N ASP A 278 26.68 3.98 -4.93
CA ASP A 278 27.82 3.39 -5.64
C ASP A 278 27.67 3.46 -7.17
N GLY A 279 26.49 3.77 -7.70
CA GLY A 279 26.24 4.00 -9.13
C GLY A 279 26.15 2.71 -9.96
N THR A 280 25.72 1.62 -9.35
CA THR A 280 25.68 0.28 -9.97
C THR A 280 24.26 -0.25 -10.15
N THR A 281 24.04 -0.99 -11.24
CA THR A 281 22.78 -1.70 -11.53
C THR A 281 23.03 -3.20 -11.60
N VAL A 282 22.26 -3.99 -10.87
CA VAL A 282 22.34 -5.46 -10.85
C VAL A 282 20.99 -6.08 -11.20
N ARG A 283 21.01 -7.22 -11.90
CA ARG A 283 19.80 -8.03 -12.14
C ARG A 283 19.49 -8.88 -10.90
N VAL A 284 18.22 -8.88 -10.51
CA VAL A 284 17.66 -9.63 -9.38
C VAL A 284 17.05 -10.94 -9.85
N SER A 285 16.44 -10.95 -11.04
CA SER A 285 15.83 -12.12 -11.70
C SER A 285 16.88 -13.08 -12.28
N VAL A 286 17.69 -13.64 -11.38
CA VAL A 286 18.72 -14.66 -11.68
C VAL A 286 18.64 -15.82 -10.68
N ALA A 287 19.19 -16.97 -11.06
CA ALA A 287 19.38 -18.12 -10.16
C ALA A 287 20.69 -18.01 -9.33
N ASP A 288 20.93 -18.96 -8.42
CA ASP A 288 22.15 -19.09 -7.58
C ASP A 288 23.49 -19.13 -8.34
N ASN A 289 23.46 -19.30 -9.67
CA ASN A 289 24.63 -19.33 -10.54
C ASN A 289 24.71 -18.10 -11.48
N GLU A 290 23.92 -17.06 -11.20
CA GLU A 290 23.73 -15.84 -12.00
C GLU A 290 23.11 -16.04 -13.40
N ASP A 291 22.58 -17.23 -13.73
CA ASP A 291 21.82 -17.42 -14.97
C ASP A 291 20.52 -16.57 -14.94
N GLN A 292 20.30 -15.78 -15.99
CA GLN A 292 19.08 -14.98 -16.20
C GLN A 292 17.82 -15.86 -16.17
N ALA A 293 16.72 -15.35 -15.60
CA ALA A 293 15.38 -15.92 -15.74
C ALA A 293 15.05 -16.29 -17.20
N ASP A 294 14.42 -17.45 -17.46
CA ASP A 294 13.97 -17.83 -18.81
C ASP A 294 12.56 -17.31 -19.16
N GLY A 295 11.81 -16.87 -18.14
CA GLY A 295 10.49 -16.22 -18.23
C GLY A 295 10.54 -14.71 -17.94
N ASN A 296 9.35 -14.10 -17.77
CA ASN A 296 9.19 -12.71 -17.35
C ASN A 296 9.39 -12.58 -15.83
N SER A 297 9.86 -11.44 -15.34
CA SER A 297 9.91 -11.13 -13.91
C SER A 297 9.36 -9.72 -13.62
N PHE A 298 8.59 -9.58 -12.54
CA PHE A 298 7.71 -8.42 -12.28
C PHE A 298 7.60 -8.07 -10.78
N ASN A 299 6.99 -6.92 -10.49
CA ASN A 299 6.45 -6.54 -9.18
C ASN A 299 7.44 -6.71 -8.00
N PRO A 300 8.57 -5.97 -7.97
CA PRO A 300 9.55 -6.10 -6.90
C PRO A 300 9.15 -5.40 -5.59
N SER A 301 9.61 -5.96 -4.48
CA SER A 301 9.54 -5.36 -3.13
C SER A 301 10.88 -5.57 -2.42
N ILE A 302 11.51 -4.47 -1.97
CA ILE A 302 12.87 -4.50 -1.38
C ILE A 302 12.87 -4.36 0.15
N SER A 303 13.81 -5.03 0.83
CA SER A 303 14.04 -4.90 2.28
C SER A 303 14.58 -3.52 2.66
N ALA A 304 14.48 -3.17 3.94
CA ALA A 304 14.84 -1.83 4.42
C ALA A 304 16.34 -1.52 4.25
N ASP A 305 17.19 -2.54 4.27
CA ASP A 305 18.65 -2.45 4.08
C ASP A 305 19.10 -2.69 2.63
N GLY A 306 18.17 -2.93 1.70
CA GLY A 306 18.46 -3.21 0.30
C GLY A 306 18.97 -4.62 -0.02
N GLN A 307 19.21 -5.48 0.97
CA GLN A 307 19.89 -6.76 0.76
C GLN A 307 18.98 -7.87 0.20
N ARG A 308 17.66 -7.74 0.32
CA ARG A 308 16.71 -8.75 -0.16
C ARG A 308 15.61 -8.13 -1.01
N VAL A 309 15.31 -8.77 -2.13
CA VAL A 309 14.23 -8.37 -3.03
C VAL A 309 13.28 -9.55 -3.21
N ALA A 310 12.03 -9.39 -2.81
CA ALA A 310 10.95 -10.29 -3.22
C ALA A 310 10.42 -9.85 -4.59
N PHE A 311 10.12 -10.80 -5.47
CA PHE A 311 9.61 -10.53 -6.82
C PHE A 311 8.75 -11.69 -7.34
N GLN A 312 7.96 -11.43 -8.38
CA GLN A 312 7.19 -12.44 -9.10
C GLN A 312 7.94 -12.87 -10.36
N SER A 313 7.86 -14.13 -10.76
CA SER A 313 8.42 -14.58 -12.04
C SER A 313 7.65 -15.76 -12.67
N ASP A 314 7.60 -15.76 -14.00
CA ASP A 314 7.12 -16.86 -14.85
C ASP A 314 8.23 -17.89 -15.17
N ALA A 315 9.44 -17.69 -14.62
CA ALA A 315 10.65 -18.40 -15.03
C ALA A 315 10.82 -19.78 -14.36
N THR A 316 11.13 -20.78 -15.18
CA THR A 316 11.25 -22.18 -14.78
C THR A 316 12.62 -22.52 -14.19
N ASN A 317 13.63 -21.66 -14.41
CA ASN A 317 15.04 -21.90 -14.09
C ASN A 317 15.56 -21.20 -12.82
N LEU A 318 14.77 -20.35 -12.16
CA LEU A 318 15.23 -19.59 -10.99
C LEU A 318 15.56 -20.47 -9.77
N VAL A 319 14.93 -21.65 -9.65
CA VAL A 319 15.18 -22.60 -8.55
C VAL A 319 15.30 -24.06 -9.05
N GLY A 320 16.53 -24.55 -9.14
CA GLY A 320 16.83 -25.97 -9.36
C GLY A 320 16.22 -26.56 -10.63
N SER A 321 15.60 -27.74 -10.50
CA SER A 321 14.81 -28.40 -11.55
C SER A 321 13.30 -28.35 -11.25
N ASP A 322 12.90 -27.41 -10.40
CA ASP A 322 11.80 -27.65 -9.45
C ASP A 322 10.66 -26.63 -9.60
N ASP A 323 10.64 -25.82 -10.67
CA ASP A 323 9.34 -25.47 -11.27
C ASP A 323 8.78 -26.69 -12.02
N THR A 324 7.64 -27.17 -11.55
CA THR A 324 6.87 -28.24 -12.16
C THR A 324 5.46 -27.81 -12.55
N ASN A 325 5.09 -26.56 -12.28
CA ASN A 325 3.73 -26.05 -12.47
C ASN A 325 3.61 -25.17 -13.75
N GLY A 326 4.64 -24.38 -14.10
CA GLY A 326 4.64 -23.49 -15.26
C GLY A 326 3.65 -22.31 -15.18
N ASN A 327 3.48 -21.72 -13.99
CA ASN A 327 2.64 -20.56 -13.68
C ASN A 327 3.47 -19.55 -12.84
N PRO A 328 3.06 -18.27 -12.73
CA PRO A 328 3.78 -17.29 -11.93
C PRO A 328 4.00 -17.75 -10.48
N ASP A 329 5.25 -17.70 -10.03
CA ASP A 329 5.68 -17.97 -8.66
C ASP A 329 6.24 -16.70 -8.01
N VAL A 330 6.31 -16.69 -6.67
CA VAL A 330 6.96 -15.64 -5.89
C VAL A 330 8.32 -16.13 -5.41
N PHE A 331 9.34 -15.29 -5.55
CA PHE A 331 10.73 -15.57 -5.20
C PHE A 331 11.31 -14.46 -4.30
N VAL A 332 12.38 -14.78 -3.57
CA VAL A 332 13.29 -13.79 -2.95
C VAL A 332 14.70 -14.03 -3.47
N ARG A 333 15.36 -12.96 -3.89
CA ARG A 333 16.80 -12.89 -4.11
C ARG A 333 17.46 -12.28 -2.87
N ASP A 334 18.47 -12.97 -2.32
CA ASP A 334 19.42 -12.41 -1.36
C ASP A 334 20.65 -11.91 -2.11
N LEU A 335 20.89 -10.60 -2.07
CA LEU A 335 21.99 -9.93 -2.78
C LEU A 335 23.32 -9.98 -2.00
N THR A 336 23.30 -10.42 -0.74
CA THR A 336 24.50 -10.59 0.08
C THR A 336 25.09 -12.00 -0.08
N ASP A 337 24.23 -13.03 -0.03
CA ASP A 337 24.63 -14.44 -0.20
C ASP A 337 24.58 -14.90 -1.67
N GLY A 338 23.92 -14.17 -2.57
CA GLY A 338 23.80 -14.49 -3.99
C GLY A 338 22.85 -15.67 -4.28
N THR A 339 21.79 -15.82 -3.48
CA THR A 339 20.86 -16.97 -3.55
C THR A 339 19.43 -16.56 -3.88
N THR A 340 18.70 -17.45 -4.56
CA THR A 340 17.32 -17.25 -5.02
C THR A 340 16.43 -18.37 -4.49
N THR A 341 15.39 -18.02 -3.73
CA THR A 341 14.50 -18.98 -3.05
C THR A 341 13.05 -18.74 -3.43
N ARG A 342 12.29 -19.81 -3.72
CA ARG A 342 10.84 -19.73 -3.94
C ARG A 342 10.10 -19.54 -2.61
N VAL A 343 9.20 -18.56 -2.59
CA VAL A 343 8.36 -18.16 -1.46
C VAL A 343 6.97 -18.82 -1.53
N SER A 344 6.44 -19.01 -2.75
CA SER A 344 5.16 -19.67 -3.05
C SER A 344 5.20 -21.19 -2.86
N VAL A 345 5.54 -21.60 -1.63
CA VAL A 345 5.60 -23.00 -1.17
C VAL A 345 4.80 -23.17 0.13
N ASP A 346 4.39 -24.40 0.43
CA ASP A 346 3.82 -24.76 1.73
C ASP A 346 4.91 -24.90 2.84
N SER A 347 4.50 -25.25 4.07
CA SER A 347 5.42 -25.49 5.19
C SER A 347 6.19 -26.83 5.12
N ALA A 348 6.25 -27.46 3.94
CA ALA A 348 7.01 -28.65 3.62
C ALA A 348 7.77 -28.50 2.28
N GLU A 349 7.97 -27.24 1.83
CA GLU A 349 8.63 -26.83 0.58
C GLU A 349 7.94 -27.28 -0.72
N ALA A 350 6.66 -27.66 -0.68
CA ALA A 350 5.91 -28.01 -1.88
C ALA A 350 5.39 -26.76 -2.61
N GLN A 351 5.74 -26.64 -3.90
CA GLN A 351 5.30 -25.55 -4.81
C GLN A 351 3.77 -25.37 -4.84
N ALA A 352 3.32 -24.13 -5.07
CA ALA A 352 1.95 -23.80 -5.44
C ALA A 352 1.39 -24.75 -6.53
N LEU A 353 0.22 -25.35 -6.29
CA LEU A 353 -0.32 -26.42 -7.12
C LEU A 353 -1.10 -25.90 -8.33
N GLY A 354 -0.39 -25.64 -9.44
CA GLY A 354 -0.99 -25.36 -10.75
C GLY A 354 -1.88 -24.12 -10.73
N SER A 355 -1.42 -23.08 -10.05
CA SER A 355 -2.12 -21.82 -9.81
C SER A 355 -1.12 -20.73 -9.47
N ASP A 356 -1.39 -19.55 -10.01
CA ASP A 356 -0.51 -18.38 -10.01
C ASP A 356 -0.36 -17.75 -8.61
N SER A 357 0.80 -17.16 -8.33
CA SER A 357 1.11 -16.40 -7.11
C SER A 357 1.69 -15.02 -7.46
N PHE A 358 1.28 -13.98 -6.74
CA PHE A 358 1.40 -12.57 -7.18
C PHE A 358 1.74 -11.59 -6.03
N ASN A 359 2.16 -10.39 -6.43
CA ASN A 359 2.32 -9.17 -5.63
C ASN A 359 2.94 -9.39 -4.24
N PRO A 360 4.25 -9.69 -4.17
CA PRO A 360 4.95 -9.81 -2.90
C PRO A 360 5.13 -8.48 -2.19
N SER A 361 5.13 -8.53 -0.86
CA SER A 361 5.55 -7.45 0.03
C SER A 361 6.49 -8.03 1.09
N ILE A 362 7.73 -7.54 1.16
CA ILE A 362 8.77 -8.05 2.06
C ILE A 362 8.90 -7.18 3.33
N SER A 363 9.19 -7.80 4.47
CA SER A 363 9.48 -7.10 5.72
C SER A 363 10.80 -6.33 5.67
N ALA A 364 10.96 -5.37 6.58
CA ALA A 364 12.15 -4.52 6.65
C ALA A 364 13.44 -5.33 6.88
N ASP A 365 13.35 -6.39 7.69
CA ASP A 365 14.46 -7.32 7.96
C ASP A 365 14.67 -8.40 6.87
N GLY A 366 13.82 -8.43 5.83
CA GLY A 366 13.91 -9.42 4.76
C GLY A 366 13.64 -10.86 5.19
N LEU A 367 12.98 -11.08 6.33
CA LEU A 367 12.70 -12.42 6.88
C LEU A 367 11.26 -12.92 6.61
N PHE A 368 10.33 -12.01 6.31
CA PHE A 368 8.92 -12.32 6.08
C PHE A 368 8.45 -11.78 4.73
N VAL A 369 7.69 -12.58 3.98
CA VAL A 369 7.10 -12.17 2.69
C VAL A 369 5.61 -12.44 2.70
N ALA A 370 4.80 -11.40 2.56
CA ALA A 370 3.37 -11.52 2.29
C ALA A 370 3.14 -11.53 0.77
N PHE A 371 2.24 -12.38 0.29
CA PHE A 371 1.88 -12.48 -1.13
C PHE A 371 0.43 -12.99 -1.25
N TYR A 372 -0.15 -12.98 -2.46
CA TYR A 372 -1.43 -13.67 -2.68
C TYR A 372 -1.31 -14.77 -3.74
N SER A 373 -2.17 -15.79 -3.64
CA SER A 373 -2.16 -16.95 -4.53
C SER A 373 -3.54 -17.59 -4.64
N PHE A 374 -3.78 -18.30 -5.74
CA PHE A 374 -4.97 -19.15 -5.94
C PHE A 374 -4.72 -20.63 -5.61
N ALA A 375 -3.53 -20.97 -5.07
CA ALA A 375 -3.06 -22.34 -4.94
C ALA A 375 -3.57 -23.07 -3.69
N PRO A 376 -4.40 -24.13 -3.82
CA PRO A 376 -5.15 -24.74 -2.72
C PRO A 376 -4.32 -25.72 -1.85
N ASN A 377 -3.00 -25.50 -1.76
CA ASN A 377 -2.07 -26.36 -1.03
C ASN A 377 -1.05 -25.61 -0.18
N LEU A 378 -0.94 -24.27 -0.27
CA LEU A 378 0.02 -23.48 0.51
C LEU A 378 -0.24 -23.59 2.03
N VAL A 379 -1.50 -23.85 2.41
CA VAL A 379 -1.91 -24.27 3.75
C VAL A 379 -2.87 -25.46 3.69
N THR A 380 -2.97 -26.22 4.78
CA THR A 380 -4.02 -27.24 4.91
C THR A 380 -5.37 -26.58 5.19
N GLY A 381 -6.40 -26.96 4.42
CA GLY A 381 -7.78 -26.53 4.64
C GLY A 381 -8.31 -25.48 3.67
N ASP A 382 -7.53 -25.14 2.64
CA ASP A 382 -7.97 -24.28 1.54
C ASP A 382 -9.15 -24.90 0.77
N THR A 383 -10.33 -24.25 0.85
CA THR A 383 -11.54 -24.73 0.15
C THR A 383 -12.40 -23.66 -0.52
N ASN A 384 -12.05 -22.37 -0.42
CA ASN A 384 -12.86 -21.26 -0.94
C ASN A 384 -12.80 -21.10 -2.48
N VAL A 385 -11.80 -21.68 -3.15
CA VAL A 385 -11.55 -21.56 -4.61
C VAL A 385 -11.42 -20.08 -5.05
N SER A 386 -10.88 -19.24 -4.17
CA SER A 386 -10.62 -17.80 -4.38
C SER A 386 -9.10 -17.55 -4.33
N SER A 387 -8.68 -16.28 -4.44
CA SER A 387 -7.32 -15.92 -4.03
C SER A 387 -7.28 -15.69 -2.53
N ASP A 388 -6.23 -16.17 -1.88
CA ASP A 388 -5.94 -15.90 -0.47
C ASP A 388 -4.60 -15.19 -0.31
N VAL A 389 -4.47 -14.43 0.77
CA VAL A 389 -3.22 -13.79 1.19
C VAL A 389 -2.50 -14.72 2.14
N PHE A 390 -1.23 -14.95 1.87
CA PHE A 390 -0.34 -15.82 2.64
C PHE A 390 0.85 -15.03 3.19
N LEU A 391 1.41 -15.50 4.30
CA LEU A 391 2.70 -15.06 4.81
C LEU A 391 3.66 -16.25 4.85
N ARG A 392 4.87 -16.05 4.29
CA ARG A 392 6.02 -16.94 4.44
C ARG A 392 7.00 -16.35 5.45
N ASP A 393 7.37 -17.15 6.46
CA ASP A 393 8.54 -16.91 7.32
C ASP A 393 9.73 -17.69 6.75
N LEU A 394 10.76 -16.96 6.28
CA LEU A 394 11.97 -17.49 5.67
C LEU A 394 12.97 -18.07 6.69
N THR A 395 12.80 -17.77 7.98
CA THR A 395 13.63 -18.28 9.08
C THR A 395 13.05 -19.59 9.65
N ALA A 396 11.73 -19.67 9.78
CA ALA A 396 11.03 -20.85 10.29
C ALA A 396 10.69 -21.88 9.20
N GLY A 397 10.65 -21.48 7.92
CA GLY A 397 10.20 -22.33 6.82
C GLY A 397 8.70 -22.60 6.85
N THR A 398 7.90 -21.63 7.34
CA THR A 398 6.46 -21.79 7.54
C THR A 398 5.64 -20.83 6.70
N THR A 399 4.59 -21.36 6.10
CA THR A 399 3.58 -20.61 5.34
C THR A 399 2.24 -20.65 6.07
N VAL A 400 1.64 -19.50 6.31
CA VAL A 400 0.33 -19.32 6.97
C VAL A 400 -0.60 -18.47 6.13
N ARG A 401 -1.91 -18.62 6.30
CA ARG A 401 -2.90 -17.73 5.67
C ARG A 401 -3.14 -16.50 6.56
N VAL A 402 -3.20 -15.34 5.92
CA VAL A 402 -3.46 -14.03 6.52
C VAL A 402 -4.94 -13.66 6.41
N SER A 403 -5.57 -14.00 5.28
CA SER A 403 -7.00 -13.80 4.97
C SER A 403 -7.91 -14.79 5.72
N VAL A 404 -7.92 -14.67 7.04
CA VAL A 404 -8.80 -15.40 7.96
C VAL A 404 -9.44 -14.46 8.97
N ALA A 405 -10.54 -14.88 9.59
CA ALA A 405 -11.17 -14.17 10.71
C ALA A 405 -10.49 -14.49 12.07
N ASP A 406 -10.95 -13.84 13.15
CA ASP A 406 -10.52 -14.07 14.55
C ASP A 406 -10.66 -15.53 15.05
N ASP A 407 -11.45 -16.37 14.38
CA ASP A 407 -11.63 -17.79 14.69
C ASP A 407 -10.93 -18.74 13.70
N GLU A 408 -9.97 -18.20 12.93
CA GLU A 408 -9.23 -18.85 11.84
C GLU A 408 -10.11 -19.37 10.68
N THR A 409 -11.38 -18.92 10.55
CA THR A 409 -12.19 -19.25 9.37
C THR A 409 -11.70 -18.51 8.12
N GLU A 410 -11.65 -19.22 6.99
CA GLU A 410 -11.11 -18.69 5.73
C GLU A 410 -12.01 -17.63 5.08
N ALA A 411 -11.40 -16.69 4.37
CA ALA A 411 -12.09 -15.72 3.54
C ALA A 411 -13.07 -16.41 2.55
N ASN A 412 -14.30 -15.91 2.47
CA ASN A 412 -15.34 -16.42 1.57
C ASN A 412 -15.38 -15.77 0.18
N GLY A 413 -14.34 -14.99 -0.15
CA GLY A 413 -14.14 -14.29 -1.42
C GLY A 413 -12.67 -13.88 -1.61
N TYR A 414 -12.35 -13.28 -2.75
CA TYR A 414 -10.97 -12.95 -3.14
C TYR A 414 -10.30 -12.01 -2.14
N SER A 415 -9.07 -12.37 -1.75
CA SER A 415 -8.16 -11.54 -0.96
C SER A 415 -6.86 -11.34 -1.73
N PHE A 416 -6.31 -10.13 -1.72
CA PHE A 416 -5.21 -9.71 -2.60
C PHE A 416 -4.53 -8.41 -2.10
N ASN A 417 -3.46 -7.99 -2.80
CA ASN A 417 -2.68 -6.77 -2.53
C ASN A 417 -2.26 -6.61 -1.05
N PRO A 418 -1.37 -7.50 -0.55
CA PRO A 418 -0.84 -7.39 0.79
C PRO A 418 0.21 -6.28 0.92
N SER A 419 0.31 -5.70 2.11
CA SER A 419 1.41 -4.84 2.55
C SER A 419 1.81 -5.23 3.97
N ILE A 420 3.09 -5.48 4.20
CA ILE A 420 3.61 -6.03 5.46
C ILE A 420 4.32 -4.97 6.31
N SER A 421 4.12 -5.04 7.63
CA SER A 421 4.85 -4.23 8.60
C SER A 421 6.30 -4.71 8.78
N ALA A 422 7.16 -3.84 9.32
CA ALA A 422 8.62 -4.04 9.30
C ALA A 422 9.11 -5.30 10.02
N ASN A 423 8.34 -5.84 10.96
CA ASN A 423 8.65 -7.02 11.76
C ASN A 423 7.77 -8.24 11.43
N GLY A 424 7.00 -8.20 10.34
CA GLY A 424 6.10 -9.27 9.92
C GLY A 424 4.86 -9.50 10.79
N ARG A 425 4.64 -8.77 11.90
CA ARG A 425 3.49 -8.99 12.80
C ARG A 425 2.16 -8.65 12.16
N TYR A 426 2.10 -7.51 11.48
CA TYR A 426 0.90 -7.00 10.84
C TYR A 426 1.00 -7.10 9.32
N VAL A 427 -0.07 -7.57 8.69
CA VAL A 427 -0.26 -7.53 7.23
C VAL A 427 -1.58 -6.82 6.95
N ALA A 428 -1.51 -5.71 6.22
CA ALA A 428 -2.69 -5.08 5.63
C ALA A 428 -2.99 -5.76 4.28
N PHE A 429 -4.26 -5.91 3.92
CA PHE A 429 -4.67 -6.50 2.64
C PHE A 429 -6.05 -6.01 2.19
N SER A 430 -6.37 -6.19 0.91
CA SER A 430 -7.72 -5.95 0.37
C SER A 430 -8.48 -7.28 0.27
N SER A 431 -9.79 -7.28 0.50
CA SER A 431 -10.62 -8.48 0.34
C SER A 431 -12.08 -8.18 0.02
N GLU A 432 -12.71 -9.04 -0.78
CA GLU A 432 -14.16 -9.08 -1.04
C GLU A 432 -14.93 -9.98 -0.03
N ALA A 433 -14.24 -10.51 0.98
CA ALA A 433 -14.77 -11.55 1.87
C ALA A 433 -15.59 -11.00 3.06
N SER A 434 -16.91 -11.08 2.91
CA SER A 434 -17.97 -10.74 3.89
C SER A 434 -17.97 -11.50 5.23
N ASN A 435 -16.90 -12.23 5.59
CA ASN A 435 -16.78 -12.98 6.85
C ASN A 435 -15.48 -12.75 7.62
N LEU A 436 -14.58 -11.89 7.15
CA LEU A 436 -13.33 -11.58 7.85
C LEU A 436 -13.56 -10.82 9.17
N VAL A 437 -14.65 -10.06 9.25
CA VAL A 437 -15.12 -9.35 10.45
C VAL A 437 -16.63 -9.49 10.62
N ALA A 438 -17.13 -9.20 11.81
CA ALA A 438 -18.57 -9.01 12.02
C ALA A 438 -19.05 -7.70 11.36
N ASP A 439 -20.32 -7.68 10.94
CA ASP A 439 -20.99 -6.52 10.34
C ASP A 439 -20.33 -5.97 9.05
N ASP A 440 -19.69 -6.85 8.27
CA ASP A 440 -19.42 -6.61 6.84
C ASP A 440 -20.70 -6.84 6.03
N THR A 441 -21.23 -5.79 5.40
CA THR A 441 -22.52 -5.84 4.68
C THR A 441 -22.54 -5.11 3.34
N ASN A 442 -21.50 -4.35 3.00
CA ASN A 442 -21.46 -3.52 1.78
C ASN A 442 -21.36 -4.33 0.46
N SER A 443 -20.88 -5.58 0.50
CA SER A 443 -20.58 -6.42 -0.68
C SER A 443 -19.62 -5.75 -1.67
N ARG A 444 -18.57 -5.10 -1.14
CA ARG A 444 -17.48 -4.44 -1.88
C ARG A 444 -16.14 -5.00 -1.41
N SER A 445 -15.05 -4.69 -2.12
CA SER A 445 -13.71 -4.88 -1.59
C SER A 445 -13.46 -3.89 -0.46
N ASP A 446 -13.04 -4.38 0.70
CA ASP A 446 -12.63 -3.58 1.85
C ASP A 446 -11.16 -3.85 2.22
N VAL A 447 -10.59 -2.94 3.00
CA VAL A 447 -9.22 -3.04 3.51
C VAL A 447 -9.20 -3.51 4.96
N PHE A 448 -8.40 -4.55 5.22
CA PHE A 448 -8.25 -5.24 6.50
C PHE A 448 -6.79 -5.24 6.96
N VAL A 449 -6.58 -5.42 8.27
CA VAL A 449 -5.28 -5.74 8.88
C VAL A 449 -5.42 -7.00 9.70
N ARG A 450 -4.53 -7.97 9.47
CA ARG A 450 -4.33 -9.15 10.33
C ARG A 450 -3.18 -8.86 11.29
N ASP A 451 -3.39 -9.07 12.58
CA ASP A 451 -2.33 -9.16 13.58
C ASP A 451 -2.02 -10.64 13.84
N LEU A 452 -0.84 -11.09 13.40
CA LEU A 452 -0.40 -12.48 13.50
C LEU A 452 0.14 -12.85 14.89
N THR A 453 0.30 -11.88 15.80
CA THR A 453 0.63 -12.15 17.22
C THR A 453 -0.62 -12.25 18.09
N GLU A 454 -1.64 -11.44 17.83
CA GLU A 454 -2.89 -11.44 18.60
C GLU A 454 -3.98 -12.33 17.98
N GLY A 455 -3.84 -12.74 16.73
CA GLY A 455 -4.79 -13.61 16.02
C GLY A 455 -6.07 -12.89 15.57
N THR A 456 -6.00 -11.58 15.37
CA THR A 456 -7.16 -10.71 15.14
C THR A 456 -7.15 -10.08 13.75
N THR A 457 -8.34 -9.89 13.18
CA THR A 457 -8.55 -9.29 11.86
C THR A 457 -9.44 -8.06 12.02
N THR A 458 -8.93 -6.89 11.65
CA THR A 458 -9.63 -5.59 11.80
C THR A 458 -9.83 -4.94 10.44
N ARG A 459 -11.08 -4.60 10.10
CA ARG A 459 -11.36 -3.76 8.92
C ARG A 459 -11.00 -2.30 9.23
N VAL A 460 -10.13 -1.72 8.41
CA VAL A 460 -9.60 -0.35 8.58
C VAL A 460 -10.24 0.67 7.64
N SER A 461 -10.97 0.18 6.64
CA SER A 461 -11.85 0.93 5.72
C SER A 461 -13.17 1.33 6.42
N VAL A 462 -13.05 1.97 7.60
CA VAL A 462 -14.18 2.41 8.44
C VAL A 462 -14.05 3.89 8.80
N ASN A 463 -15.17 4.57 9.00
CA ASN A 463 -15.16 5.96 9.47
C ASN A 463 -14.92 6.08 10.99
N ALA A 464 -14.87 7.32 11.49
CA ALA A 464 -14.66 7.65 12.91
C ALA A 464 -15.69 7.06 13.91
N LEU A 465 -16.76 6.41 13.43
CA LEU A 465 -17.76 5.71 14.24
C LEU A 465 -17.69 4.17 14.08
N GLY A 466 -16.71 3.65 13.34
CA GLY A 466 -16.58 2.23 13.02
C GLY A 466 -17.51 1.74 11.91
N VAL A 467 -18.16 2.63 11.16
CA VAL A 467 -19.06 2.25 10.05
C VAL A 467 -18.25 2.02 8.77
N GLU A 468 -18.53 0.91 8.08
CA GLU A 468 -17.89 0.48 6.84
C GLU A 468 -17.97 1.50 5.69
N GLY A 469 -16.98 1.45 4.80
CA GLY A 469 -17.01 2.17 3.52
C GLY A 469 -18.23 1.75 2.69
N ASN A 470 -18.91 2.70 2.06
CA ASN A 470 -20.06 2.42 1.20
C ASN A 470 -19.69 2.07 -0.26
N PHE A 471 -18.40 2.18 -0.60
CA PHE A 471 -17.83 1.75 -1.88
C PHE A 471 -16.45 1.11 -1.66
N VAL A 472 -15.91 0.54 -2.73
CA VAL A 472 -14.63 -0.17 -2.83
C VAL A 472 -13.48 0.61 -2.20
N SER A 473 -12.69 -0.08 -1.36
CA SER A 473 -11.44 0.36 -0.75
C SER A 473 -10.33 -0.65 -1.08
N LEU A 474 -9.16 -0.18 -1.51
CA LEU A 474 -8.11 -1.00 -2.14
C LEU A 474 -6.69 -0.51 -1.80
N LEU A 475 -5.71 -1.32 -2.18
CA LEU A 475 -4.27 -0.99 -2.22
C LEU A 475 -3.74 -0.38 -0.91
N PRO A 476 -3.71 -1.17 0.18
CA PRO A 476 -3.14 -0.73 1.43
C PRO A 476 -1.61 -0.60 1.37
N SER A 477 -1.08 0.36 2.13
CA SER A 477 0.32 0.46 2.52
C SER A 477 0.40 0.68 4.03
N ILE A 478 1.11 -0.19 4.75
CA ILE A 478 1.16 -0.20 6.23
C ILE A 478 2.47 0.38 6.79
N SER A 479 2.39 1.10 7.90
CA SER A 479 3.58 1.63 8.60
C SER A 479 4.41 0.51 9.26
N ALA A 480 5.67 0.80 9.56
CA ALA A 480 6.61 -0.19 10.10
C ALA A 480 6.18 -0.77 11.46
N ASP A 481 5.44 0.02 12.26
CA ASP A 481 4.88 -0.35 13.56
C ASP A 481 3.46 -0.95 13.48
N GLY A 482 2.90 -1.08 12.27
CA GLY A 482 1.53 -1.56 12.02
C GLY A 482 0.42 -0.62 12.47
N GLN A 483 0.73 0.57 12.99
CA GLN A 483 -0.29 1.45 13.59
C GLN A 483 -1.06 2.28 12.56
N ARG A 484 -0.59 2.35 11.31
CA ARG A 484 -1.23 3.14 10.24
C ARG A 484 -1.31 2.36 8.94
N VAL A 485 -2.43 2.50 8.25
CA VAL A 485 -2.63 2.00 6.89
C VAL A 485 -3.08 3.16 6.02
N ALA A 486 -2.29 3.52 5.02
CA ALA A 486 -2.75 4.32 3.89
C ALA A 486 -3.47 3.42 2.88
N PHE A 487 -4.57 3.87 2.28
CA PHE A 487 -5.32 3.11 1.27
C PHE A 487 -6.11 4.06 0.35
N GLN A 488 -6.47 3.59 -0.85
CA GLN A 488 -7.38 4.33 -1.73
C GLN A 488 -8.83 3.86 -1.54
N SER A 489 -9.80 4.77 -1.69
CA SER A 489 -11.21 4.38 -1.63
C SER A 489 -12.11 5.32 -2.44
N ALA A 490 -13.16 4.76 -3.03
CA ALA A 490 -14.27 5.49 -3.63
C ALA A 490 -15.38 5.82 -2.62
N ALA A 491 -15.23 5.41 -1.35
CA ALA A 491 -16.27 5.54 -0.33
C ALA A 491 -16.52 7.01 0.07
N THR A 492 -17.80 7.42 0.00
CA THR A 492 -18.23 8.80 0.28
C THR A 492 -18.60 9.05 1.74
N ASN A 493 -18.48 8.02 2.60
CA ASN A 493 -18.87 8.03 4.02
C ASN A 493 -17.72 7.80 5.01
N LEU A 494 -16.47 7.64 4.55
CA LEU A 494 -15.29 7.41 5.40
C LEU A 494 -14.91 8.63 6.26
N THR A 495 -15.27 9.84 5.82
CA THR A 495 -15.12 11.08 6.61
C THR A 495 -16.40 11.90 6.59
N THR A 496 -16.44 12.98 7.37
CA THR A 496 -17.54 13.95 7.38
C THR A 496 -17.51 14.92 6.18
N VAL A 497 -16.45 14.90 5.36
CA VAL A 497 -16.40 15.66 4.11
C VAL A 497 -17.03 14.80 3.02
N THR A 498 -18.30 15.10 2.69
CA THR A 498 -19.05 14.36 1.68
C THR A 498 -18.44 14.59 0.30
N ASN A 499 -17.79 13.56 -0.26
CA ASN A 499 -17.55 13.50 -1.69
C ASN A 499 -18.89 13.56 -2.46
N PRO A 500 -18.90 14.09 -3.70
CA PRO A 500 -20.07 13.97 -4.57
C PRO A 500 -20.41 12.47 -4.76
N PRO A 501 -21.70 12.12 -4.87
CA PRO A 501 -22.10 10.71 -5.00
C PRO A 501 -21.58 10.12 -6.31
N ALA A 502 -20.77 9.07 -6.20
CA ALA A 502 -20.35 8.24 -7.33
C ALA A 502 -21.50 7.28 -7.68
N ASP A 503 -22.47 7.75 -8.47
CA ASP A 503 -23.76 7.07 -8.68
C ASP A 503 -23.67 5.68 -9.36
N THR A 504 -22.52 5.28 -9.92
CA THR A 504 -22.33 3.95 -10.55
C THR A 504 -20.90 3.38 -10.41
N CYS A 505 -20.47 3.04 -9.18
CA CYS A 505 -19.27 2.23 -8.95
C CYS A 505 -19.60 0.77 -8.69
N GLU A 506 -19.44 -0.10 -9.72
CA GLU A 506 -19.74 -1.53 -9.62
C GLU A 506 -18.64 -2.49 -10.13
N THR A 507 -17.64 -2.03 -10.89
CA THR A 507 -16.57 -2.89 -11.43
C THR A 507 -15.24 -2.15 -11.59
N PHE A 508 -14.22 -2.58 -10.85
CA PHE A 508 -12.81 -2.28 -11.18
C PHE A 508 -12.34 -3.35 -12.17
N ASP A 509 -11.80 -2.98 -13.35
CA ASP A 509 -11.40 -3.95 -14.39
C ASP A 509 -9.92 -4.33 -14.26
N TRP A 510 -9.67 -5.46 -13.59
CA TRP A 510 -8.33 -5.99 -13.30
C TRP A 510 -7.49 -6.34 -14.55
N ASP A 511 -8.10 -6.47 -15.73
CA ASP A 511 -7.40 -6.79 -17.00
C ASP A 511 -6.99 -5.53 -17.81
N ALA A 512 -7.22 -4.33 -17.28
CA ALA A 512 -6.72 -3.09 -17.85
C ALA A 512 -5.34 -2.70 -17.28
N PRO A 513 -4.44 -2.06 -18.05
CA PRO A 513 -3.39 -1.26 -17.42
C PRO A 513 -4.04 -0.14 -16.60
N VAL A 514 -3.35 0.32 -15.54
CA VAL A 514 -3.84 1.25 -14.50
C VAL A 514 -4.39 2.60 -15.06
N PHE A 515 -4.20 2.88 -16.35
CA PHE A 515 -4.66 4.07 -17.07
C PHE A 515 -6.15 4.05 -17.48
N ALA A 516 -6.95 3.10 -16.99
CA ALA A 516 -8.40 3.09 -17.19
C ALA A 516 -9.08 4.10 -16.25
N ASP A 517 -9.25 5.33 -16.73
CA ASP A 517 -10.21 6.30 -16.22
C ASP A 517 -11.64 5.77 -16.46
N ASP A 518 -12.10 4.84 -15.60
CA ASP A 518 -13.50 4.43 -15.52
C ASP A 518 -14.30 5.57 -14.88
N SER A 519 -14.56 6.57 -15.73
CA SER A 519 -14.97 7.97 -15.46
C SER A 519 -16.28 8.21 -14.69
N ASN A 520 -16.70 7.25 -13.86
CA ASN A 520 -17.78 7.31 -12.88
C ASN A 520 -17.27 7.33 -11.42
N CYS A 521 -16.02 6.95 -11.16
CA CYS A 521 -15.53 6.60 -9.81
C CYS A 521 -14.35 7.45 -9.32
N LYS A 522 -14.63 8.67 -8.83
CA LYS A 522 -13.61 9.46 -8.13
C LYS A 522 -13.19 8.77 -6.83
N SER A 523 -11.91 8.43 -6.71
CA SER A 523 -11.31 7.91 -5.47
C SER A 523 -10.43 8.95 -4.78
N ASP A 524 -10.30 8.82 -3.46
CA ASP A 524 -9.39 9.59 -2.62
C ASP A 524 -8.44 8.64 -1.87
N VAL A 525 -7.29 9.18 -1.45
CA VAL A 525 -6.37 8.50 -0.54
C VAL A 525 -6.73 8.84 0.90
N PHE A 526 -6.79 7.82 1.74
CA PHE A 526 -7.09 7.89 3.16
C PHE A 526 -5.97 7.25 3.99
N VAL A 527 -5.90 7.59 5.28
CA VAL A 527 -5.13 6.86 6.29
C VAL A 527 -6.02 6.50 7.46
N TYR A 528 -6.03 5.24 7.84
CA TYR A 528 -6.54 4.76 9.13
C TYR A 528 -5.39 4.70 10.14
N GLY A 529 -5.63 5.16 11.36
CA GLY A 529 -4.68 4.98 12.48
C GLY A 529 -4.94 5.90 13.67
N PRO A 530 -4.04 5.94 14.66
CA PRO A 530 -4.17 6.81 15.83
C PRO A 530 -4.02 8.29 15.43
N VAL A 531 -4.97 9.11 15.88
CA VAL A 531 -5.05 10.55 15.59
C VAL A 531 -3.75 11.28 15.99
N VAL A 532 -3.14 12.00 15.06
CA VAL A 532 -2.26 13.12 15.43
C VAL A 532 -3.17 14.27 15.83
N GLU A 533 -3.14 14.68 17.10
CA GLU A 533 -3.63 16.02 17.44
C GLU A 533 -2.66 17.03 16.81
N LEU A 534 -3.05 17.62 15.68
CA LEU A 534 -2.31 18.72 15.08
C LEU A 534 -2.14 19.83 16.14
N PRO A 535 -0.92 20.33 16.38
CA PRO A 535 -0.72 21.40 17.35
C PRO A 535 -1.50 22.63 16.89
N ALA A 536 -2.56 22.97 17.63
CA ALA A 536 -3.58 23.92 17.19
C ALA A 536 -2.96 25.21 16.61
N THR A 537 -3.12 25.39 15.29
CA THR A 537 -2.59 26.55 14.59
C THR A 537 -3.20 27.82 15.18
N GLY A 538 -2.37 28.83 15.42
CA GLY A 538 -2.65 29.97 16.30
C GLY A 538 -3.65 31.01 15.76
N ALA A 539 -4.80 30.57 15.25
CA ALA A 539 -5.91 31.42 14.81
C ALA A 539 -6.55 32.14 16.01
N ASN A 540 -6.06 33.34 16.29
CA ASN A 540 -6.57 34.22 17.34
C ASN A 540 -7.94 34.83 16.96
N THR A 541 -9.00 34.03 17.02
CA THR A 541 -10.39 34.49 16.87
C THR A 541 -11.20 34.11 18.12
N ASN A 542 -11.86 35.11 18.73
CA ASN A 542 -12.63 34.91 19.96
C ASN A 542 -13.94 34.15 19.65
N GLY A 543 -13.96 32.84 19.89
CA GLY A 543 -15.16 31.99 19.79
C GLY A 543 -15.16 30.91 20.88
N PHE A 544 -16.24 30.83 21.66
CA PHE A 544 -16.35 29.84 22.74
C PHE A 544 -16.56 28.42 22.18
N VAL A 545 -15.61 27.53 22.42
CA VAL A 545 -15.85 26.09 22.51
C VAL A 545 -15.52 25.66 23.94
N ALA A 546 -16.52 25.11 24.64
CA ALA A 546 -16.43 24.89 26.08
C ALA A 546 -15.92 23.48 26.45
N THR A 547 -14.60 23.27 26.39
CA THR A 547 -13.99 22.06 26.96
C THR A 547 -14.15 22.07 28.49
N ALA A 548 -15.05 21.23 29.00
CA ALA A 548 -15.48 21.24 30.40
C ALA A 548 -14.44 20.57 31.34
N ILE A 549 -13.29 21.22 31.56
CA ILE A 549 -12.29 20.78 32.53
C ILE A 549 -12.82 21.03 33.96
N VAL A 550 -13.29 19.96 34.61
CA VAL A 550 -13.79 19.99 36.00
C VAL A 550 -12.60 20.11 36.97
N PHE A 551 -12.19 21.33 37.29
CA PHE A 551 -11.23 21.60 38.36
C PHE A 551 -11.85 21.30 39.73
N LEU A 552 -11.50 20.14 40.31
CA LEU A 552 -11.76 19.84 41.73
C LEU A 552 -10.85 20.69 42.63
N ALA A 553 -11.33 21.88 42.99
CA ALA A 553 -10.60 22.84 43.81
C ALA A 553 -10.56 22.45 45.30
N THR A 554 -9.60 21.61 45.69
CA THR A 554 -9.25 21.37 47.11
C THR A 554 -7.77 21.64 47.38
N GLY A 555 -7.42 22.91 47.58
CA GLY A 555 -6.07 23.36 47.95
C GLY A 555 -6.13 24.42 49.06
N ALA A 556 -5.72 24.04 50.27
CA ALA A 556 -5.78 24.93 51.44
C ALA A 556 -4.66 26.01 51.39
N VAL A 557 -5.02 27.26 51.69
CA VAL A 557 -4.07 28.39 51.72
C VAL A 557 -3.18 28.30 52.96
N LEU A 558 -1.98 27.74 52.80
CA LEU A 558 -0.98 27.68 53.87
C LEU A 558 -0.23 29.03 54.00
N VAL A 559 -0.71 29.90 54.90
CA VAL A 559 -0.14 31.24 55.11
C VAL A 559 1.24 31.20 55.80
N ALA A 560 2.31 31.19 55.00
CA ALA A 560 3.69 31.20 55.49
C ALA A 560 4.28 32.63 55.60
N THR A 561 3.98 33.34 56.70
CA THR A 561 4.47 34.72 56.92
C THR A 561 5.96 34.80 57.27
N ARG A 562 6.84 34.90 56.27
CA ARG A 562 8.24 35.33 56.49
C ARG A 562 8.33 36.85 56.71
N ARG A 563 8.43 37.26 57.98
CA ARG A 563 8.75 38.63 58.39
C ARG A 563 10.11 39.06 57.81
N ARG A 564 10.14 40.11 56.98
CA ARG A 564 11.33 40.96 56.84
C ARG A 564 11.34 41.97 58.00
N ARG A 565 12.51 42.22 58.58
CA ARG A 565 12.80 43.43 59.38
C ARG A 565 13.88 44.24 58.65
N PRO A 566 13.91 45.57 58.78
CA PRO A 566 14.82 46.43 58.03
C PRO A 566 16.22 46.46 58.67
N VAL A 567 17.20 46.78 57.84
CA VAL A 567 18.45 47.43 58.26
C VAL A 567 18.59 48.67 57.38
N SER A 568 18.97 49.79 57.99
CA SER A 568 19.14 51.09 57.33
C SER A 568 20.48 51.70 57.70
N VAL A 569 21.24 52.09 56.68
CA VAL A 569 22.01 53.34 56.61
C VAL A 569 21.77 53.89 55.22
#